data_AF-A0A1Q6WGD0-F1
#
_entry.id   AF-A0A1Q6WGD0-F1
#
_cell.length_a   1.000
_cell.length_b   1.000
_cell.length_c   1.000
_cell.angle_alpha   90.00
_cell.angle_beta   90.00
_cell.angle_gamma   90.00
#
_symmetry.space_group_name_H-M   'P 1'
#
loop_
_entity.id
_entity.type
_entity.pdbx_description
1 polymer ?
#
loop_
_entity_poly.entity_id
_entity_poly.type
_entity_poly.pdbx_seq_one_letter_code
_entity_poly.pdbx_strand_id
1 'polypeptide(L)'
;MLVVFAMFAFTATPAVAQTSIDPQSLVGEWSGKWSGIWGTASTTLSGDYVLRIRKVEGEKVFGEVEWTGRGTQKTNLIGTFDGRRLTYGNAELIVEGNHMAGGRAVQDFPRGIKIDLTKEK
;
A
#
# COMPACT_ATOMS: atom_id res chain seq x y z
N MET A 1 -55.54 26.66 -14.18
CA MET A 1 -54.07 26.60 -14.15
C MET A 1 -53.69 25.25 -13.54
N LEU A 2 -53.29 24.30 -14.38
CA LEU A 2 -53.03 22.91 -13.99
C LEU A 2 -51.52 22.78 -13.67
N VAL A 3 -51.18 22.50 -12.41
CA VAL A 3 -49.78 22.28 -12.00
C VAL A 3 -49.47 20.80 -12.13
N VAL A 4 -48.67 20.44 -13.12
CA VAL A 4 -48.17 19.08 -13.33
C VAL A 4 -46.99 18.85 -12.40
N PHE A 5 -47.13 17.93 -11.45
CA PHE A 5 -46.05 17.46 -10.59
C PHE A 5 -45.15 16.51 -11.39
N ALA A 6 -44.00 16.99 -11.84
CA ALA A 6 -42.98 16.14 -12.45
C ALA A 6 -42.23 15.37 -11.35
N MET A 7 -42.50 14.07 -11.25
CA MET A 7 -41.83 13.15 -10.33
C MET A 7 -40.45 12.80 -10.92
N PHE A 8 -39.39 13.43 -10.42
CA PHE A 8 -38.02 13.06 -10.77
C PHE A 8 -37.68 11.72 -10.12
N ALA A 9 -37.63 10.66 -10.93
CA ALA A 9 -37.09 9.37 -10.51
C ALA A 9 -35.56 9.49 -10.34
N PHE A 10 -35.11 9.60 -9.09
CA PHE A 10 -33.70 9.45 -8.74
C PHE A 10 -33.31 7.99 -8.97
N THR A 11 -32.64 7.69 -10.09
CA THR A 11 -31.95 6.42 -10.28
C THR A 11 -30.69 6.44 -9.41
N ALA A 12 -30.80 5.99 -8.16
CA ALA A 12 -29.62 5.73 -7.33
C ALA A 12 -28.84 4.58 -7.98
N THR A 13 -27.73 4.89 -8.64
CA THR A 13 -26.75 3.88 -9.05
C THR A 13 -26.25 3.17 -7.80
N PRO A 14 -26.18 1.83 -7.76
CA PRO A 14 -25.58 1.13 -6.65
C PRO A 14 -24.09 1.50 -6.64
N ALA A 15 -23.71 2.39 -5.73
CA ALA A 15 -22.32 2.50 -5.32
C ALA A 15 -21.97 1.14 -4.72
N VAL A 16 -21.20 0.34 -5.47
CA VAL A 16 -20.57 -0.85 -4.90
C VAL A 16 -19.77 -0.34 -3.71
N ALA A 17 -20.25 -0.63 -2.50
CA ALA A 17 -19.54 -0.28 -1.28
C ALA A 17 -18.19 -0.96 -1.36
N GLN A 18 -17.16 -0.20 -1.71
CA GLN A 18 -15.79 -0.67 -1.63
C GLN A 18 -15.57 -0.99 -0.16
N THR A 19 -15.46 -2.27 0.18
CA THR A 19 -15.26 -2.71 1.56
C THR A 19 -13.96 -2.09 2.05
N SER A 20 -14.04 -0.93 2.70
CA SER A 20 -12.86 -0.21 3.16
C SER A 20 -12.26 -1.04 4.29
N ILE A 21 -10.97 -1.33 4.18
CA ILE A 21 -10.24 -2.01 5.25
C ILE A 21 -10.17 -1.06 6.43
N ASP A 22 -10.45 -1.56 7.64
CA ASP A 22 -10.25 -0.79 8.87
C ASP A 22 -8.78 -0.33 8.95
N PRO A 23 -8.49 0.97 8.92
CA PRO A 23 -7.11 1.45 8.95
C PRO A 23 -6.33 0.96 10.18
N GLN A 24 -6.99 0.73 11.33
CA GLN A 24 -6.33 0.18 12.50
C GLN A 24 -5.83 -1.25 12.30
N SER A 25 -6.43 -2.00 11.37
CA SER A 25 -5.97 -3.34 11.00
C SER A 25 -4.59 -3.35 10.35
N LEU A 26 -4.02 -2.19 9.98
CA LEU A 26 -2.65 -2.10 9.47
C LEU A 26 -1.59 -2.19 10.57
N VAL A 27 -1.93 -1.84 11.80
CA VAL A 27 -0.99 -1.84 12.93
C VAL A 27 -0.41 -3.24 13.15
N GLY A 28 0.90 -3.30 13.35
CA GLY A 28 1.67 -4.53 13.48
C GLY A 28 2.87 -4.60 12.53
N GLU A 29 3.49 -5.78 12.50
CA GLU A 29 4.60 -6.10 11.60
C GLU A 29 4.09 -6.79 10.34
N TRP A 30 4.63 -6.37 9.20
CA TRP A 30 4.43 -7.00 7.90
C TRP A 30 5.81 -7.34 7.34
N SER A 31 6.03 -8.60 7.00
CA SER A 31 7.34 -9.08 6.55
C SER A 31 7.23 -9.87 5.25
N GLY A 32 8.29 -9.82 4.46
CA GLY A 32 8.34 -10.53 3.20
C GLY A 32 9.56 -10.14 2.39
N LYS A 33 9.40 -10.07 1.06
CA LYS A 33 10.52 -9.88 0.15
C LYS A 33 10.30 -8.67 -0.74
N TRP A 34 11.41 -8.07 -1.16
CA TRP A 34 11.44 -7.28 -2.37
C TRP A 34 12.22 -7.99 -3.46
N SER A 35 11.92 -7.69 -4.72
CA SER A 35 12.70 -8.14 -5.87
C SER A 35 12.70 -7.12 -7.00
N GLY A 36 13.76 -7.09 -7.81
CA GLY A 36 13.84 -6.20 -8.97
C GLY A 36 14.99 -6.56 -9.90
N ILE A 37 14.94 -6.04 -11.12
CA ILE A 37 16.02 -6.18 -12.11
C ILE A 37 17.01 -5.04 -11.92
N TRP A 38 18.27 -5.36 -11.60
CA TRP A 38 19.33 -4.39 -11.34
C TRP A 38 20.00 -3.91 -12.62
N GLY A 39 20.03 -2.60 -12.83
CA GLY A 39 20.65 -1.97 -14.00
C GLY A 39 20.00 -2.42 -15.32
N THR A 40 20.80 -2.44 -16.38
CA THR A 40 20.39 -2.93 -17.71
C THR A 40 20.69 -4.40 -17.94
N ALA A 41 21.48 -5.01 -17.06
CA ALA A 41 21.74 -6.44 -17.07
C ALA A 41 20.53 -7.16 -16.47
N SER A 42 20.12 -8.29 -17.04
CA SER A 42 18.95 -9.07 -16.58
C SER A 42 19.16 -9.78 -15.22
N THR A 43 19.94 -9.19 -14.31
CA THR A 43 20.20 -9.72 -12.98
C THR A 43 19.06 -9.35 -12.05
N THR A 44 18.33 -10.35 -11.58
CA THR A 44 17.33 -10.18 -10.52
C THR A 44 18.03 -10.16 -9.16
N LEU A 45 17.80 -9.10 -8.38
CA LEU A 45 18.16 -9.04 -6.97
C LEU A 45 16.89 -9.11 -6.11
N SER A 46 17.06 -9.63 -4.91
CA SER A 46 16.01 -9.69 -3.89
C SER A 46 16.59 -9.55 -2.49
N GLY A 47 15.72 -9.25 -1.54
CA GLY A 47 16.08 -9.14 -0.13
C GLY A 47 14.83 -9.13 0.75
N ASP A 48 15.06 -9.10 2.06
CA ASP A 48 14.02 -8.98 3.06
C ASP A 48 13.45 -7.56 3.07
N TYR A 49 12.17 -7.47 3.37
CA TYR A 49 11.44 -6.22 3.52
C TYR A 49 10.53 -6.35 4.74
N VAL A 50 10.69 -5.45 5.69
CA VAL A 50 9.94 -5.45 6.95
C VAL A 50 9.35 -4.06 7.16
N LEU A 51 8.04 -4.01 7.36
CA LEU A 51 7.25 -2.82 7.60
C LEU A 51 6.62 -2.93 8.98
N ARG A 52 6.99 -2.04 9.90
CA ARG A 52 6.43 -2.00 11.26
C ARG A 52 5.55 -0.77 11.40
N ILE A 53 4.24 -0.98 11.32
CA ILE A 53 3.24 0.08 11.46
C ILE A 53 2.89 0.21 12.94
N ARG A 54 3.23 1.36 13.52
CA ARG A 54 3.09 1.62 14.96
C ARG A 54 1.79 2.32 15.31
N LYS A 55 1.29 3.16 14.41
CA LYS A 55 0.13 4.03 14.67
C LYS A 55 -0.58 4.39 13.38
N VAL A 56 -1.90 4.45 13.44
CA VAL A 56 -2.75 5.02 12.40
C VAL A 56 -3.66 6.09 13.01
N GLU A 57 -3.69 7.28 12.40
CA GLU A 57 -4.53 8.42 12.80
C GLU A 57 -5.29 8.95 11.59
N GLY A 58 -6.59 8.64 11.53
CA GLY A 58 -7.37 8.86 10.31
C GLY A 58 -6.72 8.10 9.14
N GLU A 59 -6.37 8.83 8.08
CA GLU A 59 -5.68 8.28 6.91
C GLU A 59 -4.15 8.22 7.09
N LYS A 60 -3.58 8.79 8.15
CA LYS A 60 -2.12 8.84 8.33
C LYS A 60 -1.60 7.56 8.98
N VAL A 61 -0.55 7.01 8.39
CA VAL A 61 0.12 5.79 8.87
C VAL A 61 1.55 6.14 9.29
N PHE A 62 1.93 5.72 10.49
CA PHE A 62 3.25 5.98 11.06
C PHE A 62 3.95 4.69 11.43
N GLY A 63 5.25 4.61 11.17
CA GLY A 63 6.01 3.42 11.46
C GLY A 63 7.47 3.52 11.05
N GLU A 64 8.03 2.37 10.72
CA GLU A 64 9.38 2.22 10.18
C GLU A 64 9.39 1.14 9.10
N VAL A 65 10.31 1.27 8.17
CA VAL A 65 10.58 0.28 7.14
C VAL A 65 12.06 -0.08 7.17
N GLU A 66 12.33 -1.36 7.02
CA GLU A 66 13.65 -1.96 6.98
C GLU A 66 13.73 -2.87 5.76
N TRP A 67 14.79 -2.77 4.97
CA TRP A 67 15.03 -3.72 3.87
C TRP A 67 16.50 -4.10 3.76
N THR A 68 16.76 -5.32 3.31
CA THR A 68 18.11 -5.84 3.08
C THR A 68 18.46 -5.83 1.59
N GLY A 69 19.70 -5.52 1.24
CA GLY A 69 20.23 -5.57 -0.12
C GLY A 69 21.73 -5.79 -0.09
N ARG A 70 22.53 -4.81 -0.57
CA ARG A 70 23.98 -4.78 -0.28
C ARG A 70 24.31 -4.43 1.18
N GLY A 71 23.31 -4.03 1.96
CA GLY A 71 23.34 -3.78 3.39
C GLY A 71 21.91 -3.59 3.91
N THR A 72 21.76 -3.41 5.21
CA THR A 72 20.45 -3.12 5.83
C THR A 72 20.20 -1.62 5.81
N GLN A 73 19.06 -1.20 5.29
CA GLN A 73 18.60 0.18 5.37
C GLN A 73 17.36 0.24 6.24
N LYS A 74 17.27 1.26 7.08
CA LYS A 74 16.14 1.50 7.97
C LYS A 74 15.74 2.97 7.92
N THR A 75 14.45 3.26 7.75
CA THR A 75 13.92 4.63 7.74
C THR A 75 12.55 4.69 8.43
N ASN A 76 12.25 5.86 8.98
CA ASN A 76 10.90 6.15 9.45
C ASN A 76 9.93 6.17 8.27
N LEU A 77 8.72 5.66 8.50
CA LEU A 77 7.60 5.70 7.58
C LEU A 77 6.58 6.72 8.07
N ILE A 78 6.21 7.64 7.18
CA ILE A 78 5.01 8.46 7.30
C ILE A 78 4.28 8.31 5.96
N GLY A 79 3.09 7.72 6.01
CA GLY A 79 2.31 7.38 4.83
C GLY A 79 0.85 7.81 4.94
N THR A 80 0.10 7.52 3.88
CA THR A 80 -1.35 7.73 3.81
C THR A 80 -2.03 6.43 3.36
N PHE A 81 -3.15 6.07 3.99
CA PHE A 81 -3.98 4.92 3.67
C PHE A 81 -5.39 5.36 3.28
N ASP A 82 -5.82 4.99 2.07
CA ASP A 82 -7.13 5.38 1.51
C ASP A 82 -8.22 4.30 1.66
N GLY A 83 -8.01 3.34 2.56
CA GLY A 83 -8.91 2.20 2.77
C GLY A 83 -8.54 0.96 1.93
N ARG A 84 -7.60 1.07 1.00
CA ARG A 84 -7.03 -0.09 0.27
C ARG A 84 -5.54 0.03 -0.03
N ARG A 85 -5.05 1.25 -0.24
CA ARG A 85 -3.70 1.53 -0.70
C ARG A 85 -2.93 2.31 0.35
N LEU A 86 -1.76 1.78 0.72
CA LEU A 86 -0.78 2.46 1.54
C LEU A 86 0.26 3.13 0.63
N THR A 87 0.41 4.44 0.75
CA THR A 87 1.44 5.22 0.06
C THR A 87 2.41 5.83 1.06
N TYR A 88 3.71 5.73 0.82
CA TYR A 88 4.75 6.38 1.64
C TYR A 88 6.02 6.57 0.82
N GLY A 89 6.65 7.75 0.92
CA GLY A 89 7.78 8.10 0.06
C GLY A 89 7.41 7.92 -1.41
N ASN A 90 8.09 7.01 -2.10
CA ASN A 90 7.81 6.62 -3.47
C ASN A 90 7.27 5.18 -3.62
N ALA A 91 6.79 4.61 -2.51
CA ALA A 91 6.17 3.29 -2.46
C ALA A 91 4.65 3.38 -2.50
N GLU A 92 4.05 2.44 -3.23
CA GLU A 92 2.62 2.19 -3.27
C GLU A 92 2.37 0.71 -3.04
N LEU A 93 1.59 0.37 -2.01
CA LEU A 93 1.25 -1.00 -1.64
C LEU A 93 -0.27 -1.15 -1.50
N ILE A 94 -0.82 -2.20 -2.11
CA ILE A 94 -2.23 -2.59 -2.00
C ILE A 94 -2.36 -3.62 -0.88
N VAL A 95 -3.36 -3.42 -0.01
CA VAL A 95 -3.65 -4.30 1.12
C VAL A 95 -4.84 -5.18 0.78
N GLU A 96 -4.68 -6.49 0.96
CA GLU A 96 -5.71 -7.50 0.73
C GLU A 96 -5.69 -8.49 1.90
N GLY A 97 -6.46 -8.19 2.95
CA GLY A 97 -6.48 -8.97 4.18
C GLY A 97 -5.13 -8.95 4.91
N ASN A 98 -4.49 -10.12 5.03
CA ASN A 98 -3.17 -10.27 5.66
C ASN A 98 -2.02 -10.20 4.64
N HIS A 99 -2.30 -9.82 3.39
CA HIS A 99 -1.29 -9.66 2.34
C HIS A 99 -1.18 -8.19 1.93
N MET A 100 0.03 -7.75 1.62
CA MET A 100 0.31 -6.41 1.15
C MET A 100 1.35 -6.47 0.04
N ALA A 101 1.01 -6.01 -1.16
CA ALA A 101 1.90 -6.07 -2.31
C ALA A 101 1.87 -4.79 -3.15
N GLY A 102 2.98 -4.53 -3.83
CA GLY A 102 3.11 -3.36 -4.68
C GLY A 102 4.55 -3.12 -5.07
N GLY A 103 4.99 -1.87 -5.05
CA GLY A 103 6.35 -1.56 -5.43
C GLY A 103 6.75 -0.12 -5.17
N ARG A 104 8.01 0.17 -5.50
CA ARG A 104 8.56 1.52 -5.45
C ARG A 104 9.67 1.71 -6.46
N ALA A 105 9.84 2.95 -6.91
CA ALA A 105 10.99 3.30 -7.73
C ALA A 105 12.29 3.22 -6.91
N VAL A 106 13.36 2.69 -7.50
CA VAL A 106 14.70 2.70 -6.90
C VAL A 106 15.68 2.97 -8.04
N GLN A 107 16.64 3.88 -7.82
CA GLN A 107 17.52 4.38 -8.89
C GLN A 107 18.21 3.27 -9.69
N ASP A 108 18.72 2.24 -9.02
CA ASP A 108 19.43 1.12 -9.65
C ASP A 108 18.51 0.05 -10.24
N PHE A 109 17.20 0.21 -10.11
CA PHE A 109 16.19 -0.72 -10.61
C PHE A 109 15.29 0.02 -11.61
N PRO A 110 15.57 -0.02 -12.93
CA PRO A 110 14.83 0.77 -13.92
C PRO A 110 13.32 0.54 -13.96
N ARG A 111 12.88 -0.65 -13.51
CA ARG A 111 11.46 -1.03 -13.42
C ARG A 111 10.89 -0.92 -11.99
N GLY A 112 11.66 -0.32 -11.08
CA GLY A 112 11.40 -0.35 -9.64
C GLY A 112 11.61 -1.74 -9.04
N ILE A 113 11.34 -1.82 -7.74
CA ILE A 113 11.26 -3.09 -7.01
C ILE A 113 9.80 -3.45 -6.78
N LYS A 114 9.50 -4.75 -6.84
CA LYS A 114 8.26 -5.34 -6.35
C LYS A 114 8.44 -5.68 -4.88
N ILE A 115 7.42 -5.45 -4.08
CA ILE A 115 7.37 -5.73 -2.65
C ILE A 115 6.16 -6.64 -2.40
N ASP A 116 6.36 -7.71 -1.65
CA ASP A 116 5.33 -8.68 -1.29
C ASP A 116 5.50 -9.04 0.18
N LEU A 117 4.47 -8.74 0.99
CA LEU A 117 4.50 -8.83 2.44
C LEU A 117 3.29 -9.60 2.95
N THR A 118 3.49 -10.30 4.06
CA THR A 118 2.42 -10.93 4.84
C THR A 118 2.44 -10.35 6.25
N LYS A 119 1.26 -10.16 6.82
CA LYS A 119 1.13 -9.73 8.21
C LYS A 119 1.64 -10.82 9.15
N GLU A 120 2.49 -10.45 10.10
CA GLU A 120 2.91 -11.38 11.15
C GLU A 120 1.77 -11.66 12.12
N LYS A 121 1.81 -12.85 12.74
CA LYS A 121 0.74 -13.36 13.62
C LYS A 121 0.72 -12.68 14.98
#